data_AF-A0A1G7UXG9-F1
#
_entry.id   AF-A0A1G7UXG9-F1
#
_cell.length_a   1.000
_cell.length_b   1.000
_cell.length_c   1.000
_cell.angle_alpha   90.00
_cell.angle_beta   90.00
_cell.angle_gamma   90.00
#
_symmetry.space_group_name_H-M   'P 1'
#
loop_
_entity.id
_entity.type
_entity.pdbx_description
1 polymer ?
#
loop_
_entity_poly.entity_id
_entity_poly.type
_entity_poly.pdbx_seq_one_letter_code
_entity_poly.pdbx_strand_id
1 'polypeptide(L)'
;MDIKTDLREVTVWLRCRYSVRHVHICITRHYCCGEDQISQVKITTMGRSAEKLASAAKKAFEALGYTINDTGADTYVIKEAMSGLSSHEVLEAYARVDAAVNKARCEP
;
A
#
# COMPACT_ATOMS: atom_id res chain seq x y z
N MET A 1 13.14 -3.91 1.43
CA MET A 1 11.70 -3.63 1.58
C MET A 1 11.46 -3.36 3.04
N ASP A 2 10.95 -2.17 3.37
CA ASP A 2 10.50 -1.89 4.73
C ASP A 2 9.01 -1.65 4.66
N ILE A 3 8.23 -2.63 5.11
CA ILE A 3 6.79 -2.62 4.92
C ILE A 3 6.11 -1.38 5.53
N LYS A 4 6.68 -0.79 6.59
CA LYS A 4 6.14 0.43 7.20
C LYS A 4 6.35 1.64 6.29
N THR A 5 7.54 1.76 5.72
CA THR A 5 7.86 2.79 4.72
C THR A 5 7.03 2.60 3.47
N ASP A 6 7.00 1.39 2.91
CA ASP A 6 6.24 1.08 1.69
C ASP A 6 4.72 1.29 1.92
N LEU A 7 4.19 0.95 3.09
CA LEU A 7 2.81 1.25 3.50
C LEU A 7 2.52 2.75 3.52
N ARG A 8 3.43 3.56 4.09
CA ARG A 8 3.33 5.03 4.14
C ARG A 8 3.37 5.63 2.73
N GLU A 9 4.27 5.16 1.88
CA GLU A 9 4.40 5.63 0.50
C GLU A 9 3.16 5.30 -0.34
N VAL A 10 2.62 4.08 -0.21
CA VAL A 10 1.37 3.68 -0.90
C VAL A 10 0.17 4.50 -0.41
N THR A 11 0.09 4.83 0.88
CA THR A 11 -0.94 5.78 1.38
C THR A 11 -0.82 7.13 0.68
N VAL A 12 0.39 7.71 0.63
CA VAL A 12 0.63 9.00 -0.02
C VAL A 12 0.24 8.94 -1.49
N TRP A 13 0.67 7.89 -2.20
CA TRP A 13 0.36 7.71 -3.61
C TRP A 13 -1.16 7.64 -3.86
N LEU A 14 -1.91 6.88 -3.06
CA LEU A 14 -3.37 6.84 -3.17
C LEU A 14 -4.02 8.20 -2.92
N ARG A 15 -3.55 8.95 -1.91
CA ARG A 15 -4.07 10.30 -1.60
C ARG A 15 -3.88 11.26 -2.77
N CYS A 16 -2.69 11.28 -3.35
CA CYS A 16 -2.37 12.14 -4.49
C CYS A 16 -3.09 11.70 -5.76
N ARG A 17 -3.04 10.41 -6.10
CA ARG A 17 -3.57 9.87 -7.37
C ARG A 17 -5.09 9.96 -7.48
N TYR A 18 -5.79 9.74 -6.35
CA TYR A 18 -7.25 9.71 -6.31
C TYR A 18 -7.86 10.97 -5.65
N SER A 19 -7.03 11.96 -5.29
CA SER A 19 -7.44 13.17 -4.58
C SER A 19 -8.33 12.88 -3.36
N VAL A 20 -7.92 11.89 -2.54
CA VAL A 20 -8.63 11.51 -1.32
C VAL A 20 -7.96 12.15 -0.09
N ARG A 21 -8.78 12.81 0.75
CA ARG A 21 -8.30 13.50 1.94
C ARG A 21 -7.92 12.54 3.07
N HIS A 22 -8.75 11.53 3.29
CA HIS A 22 -8.61 10.55 4.38
C HIS A 22 -8.69 9.14 3.84
N VAL A 23 -7.54 8.46 3.80
CA VAL A 23 -7.43 7.03 3.50
C VAL A 23 -6.51 6.42 4.55
N HIS A 24 -6.96 5.32 5.14
CA HIS A 24 -6.18 4.51 6.06
C HIS A 24 -5.98 3.14 5.42
N ILE A 25 -4.73 2.74 5.31
CA ILE A 25 -4.35 1.40 4.85
C ILE A 25 -3.99 0.58 6.07
N CYS A 26 -4.60 -0.61 6.16
CA CYS A 26 -4.19 -1.65 7.07
C CYS A 26 -3.74 -2.83 6.23
N ILE A 27 -2.56 -3.36 6.53
CA ILE A 27 -2.11 -4.62 5.96
C ILE A 27 -2.10 -5.67 7.06
N THR A 28 -2.40 -6.88 6.67
CA THR A 28 -2.38 -8.06 7.51
C THR A 28 -1.28 -8.97 7.00
N ARG A 29 -0.42 -9.46 7.87
CA ARG A 29 0.66 -10.39 7.54
C ARG A 29 0.57 -11.64 8.40
N HIS A 30 1.02 -12.78 7.85
CA HIS A 30 1.17 -14.00 8.63
C HIS A 30 2.46 -13.94 9.47
N TYR A 31 2.43 -14.49 10.68
CA TYR A 31 3.63 -14.59 11.52
C TYR A 31 4.70 -15.51 10.92
N CYS A 32 4.29 -16.53 10.16
CA CYS A 32 5.17 -17.59 9.68
C CYS A 32 5.61 -17.42 8.21
N CYS A 33 5.29 -16.31 7.55
CA CYS A 33 5.56 -16.09 6.13
C CYS A 33 6.70 -15.10 5.88
N GLY A 34 7.25 -15.13 4.67
CA GLY A 34 8.36 -14.27 4.22
C GLY A 34 8.09 -12.77 4.35
N GLU A 35 9.16 -11.97 4.36
CA GLU A 35 9.11 -10.51 4.51
C GLU A 35 8.33 -9.79 3.40
N ASP A 36 8.25 -10.42 2.23
CA ASP A 36 7.52 -9.99 1.04
C ASP A 36 6.05 -10.46 0.99
N GLN A 37 5.57 -11.24 1.96
CA GLN A 37 4.19 -11.74 1.96
C GLN A 37 3.23 -10.88 2.79
N ILE A 38 2.10 -10.56 2.15
CA ILE A 38 0.95 -9.86 2.74
C ILE A 38 -0.28 -10.78 2.62
N SER A 39 -0.96 -11.05 3.72
CA SER A 39 -2.21 -11.84 3.70
C SER A 39 -3.35 -11.04 3.10
N GLN A 40 -3.48 -9.79 3.55
CA GLN A 40 -4.61 -8.94 3.18
C GLN A 40 -4.24 -7.47 3.20
N VAL A 41 -4.80 -6.71 2.25
CA VAL A 41 -4.80 -5.25 2.24
C VAL A 41 -6.23 -4.77 2.44
N LYS A 42 -6.46 -3.96 3.47
CA LYS A 42 -7.76 -3.36 3.80
C LYS A 42 -7.67 -1.85 3.79
N ILE A 43 -8.61 -1.22 3.10
CA ILE A 43 -8.72 0.24 3.01
C ILE A 43 -9.93 0.71 3.81
N THR A 44 -9.70 1.70 4.66
CA THR A 44 -10.76 2.46 5.32
C THR A 44 -10.69 3.90 4.82
N THR A 45 -11.77 4.38 4.20
CA THR A 45 -11.86 5.74 3.67
C THR A 45 -13.19 6.35 4.10
N MET A 46 -13.22 7.67 4.31
CA MET A 46 -14.48 8.42 4.41
C MET A 46 -14.90 8.83 3.00
N GLY A 47 -15.99 8.27 2.47
CA GLY A 47 -16.57 8.65 1.17
C GLY A 47 -16.39 7.62 0.05
N ARG A 48 -15.49 7.88 -0.91
CA ARG A 48 -15.32 7.15 -2.20
C ARG A 48 -15.31 5.61 -2.07
N SER A 49 -15.60 4.91 -3.17
CA SER A 49 -15.57 3.44 -3.26
C SER A 49 -14.26 2.83 -2.74
N ALA A 50 -14.30 2.32 -1.50
CA ALA A 50 -13.17 1.68 -0.83
C ALA A 50 -12.60 0.52 -1.67
N GLU A 51 -13.43 -0.16 -2.44
CA GLU A 51 -13.02 -1.26 -3.32
C GLU A 51 -12.04 -0.82 -4.42
N LYS A 52 -12.26 0.35 -5.04
CA LYS A 52 -11.33 0.87 -6.07
C LYS A 52 -9.97 1.20 -5.48
N LEU A 53 -9.98 1.82 -4.29
CA LEU A 53 -8.74 2.13 -3.57
C LEU A 53 -8.05 0.86 -3.08
N ALA A 54 -8.79 -0.14 -2.63
CA ALA A 54 -8.24 -1.42 -2.21
C ALA A 54 -7.57 -2.15 -3.37
N SER A 55 -8.22 -2.21 -4.53
CA SER A 55 -7.63 -2.81 -5.74
C SER A 55 -6.39 -2.04 -6.22
N ALA A 56 -6.41 -0.71 -6.14
CA ALA A 56 -5.23 0.10 -6.47
C ALA A 56 -4.08 -0.10 -5.48
N ALA A 57 -4.38 -0.17 -4.18
CA ALA A 57 -3.40 -0.43 -3.13
C ALA A 57 -2.74 -1.80 -3.30
N LYS A 58 -3.55 -2.85 -3.57
CA LYS A 58 -3.04 -4.20 -3.84
C LYS A 58 -2.04 -4.20 -5.00
N LYS A 59 -2.42 -3.60 -6.13
CA LYS A 59 -1.53 -3.46 -7.29
C LYS A 59 -0.25 -2.70 -6.98
N ALA A 60 -0.33 -1.66 -6.14
CA ALA A 60 0.86 -0.92 -5.73
C ALA A 60 1.80 -1.79 -4.89
N PHE A 61 1.29 -2.57 -3.93
CA PHE A 61 2.11 -3.52 -3.16
C PHE A 61 2.70 -4.61 -4.06
N GLU A 62 1.90 -5.18 -4.97
CA GLU A 62 2.39 -6.18 -5.94
C GLU A 62 3.50 -5.59 -6.82
N ALA A 63 3.33 -4.37 -7.33
CA ALA A 63 4.35 -3.67 -8.13
C ALA A 63 5.63 -3.32 -7.35
N LEU A 64 5.52 -3.12 -6.04
CA LEU A 64 6.67 -2.96 -5.16
C LEU A 64 7.39 -4.29 -4.90
N GLY A 65 6.79 -5.43 -5.27
CA GLY A 65 7.34 -6.77 -5.17
C GLY A 65 6.77 -7.63 -4.04
N TYR A 66 5.65 -7.22 -3.44
CA TYR A 66 4.96 -8.02 -2.42
C TYR A 66 4.05 -9.07 -3.04
N THR A 67 4.02 -10.26 -2.45
CA THR A 67 3.04 -11.29 -2.79
C THR A 67 1.84 -11.18 -1.87
N ILE A 68 0.65 -11.00 -2.45
CA ILE A 68 -0.61 -10.96 -1.67
C ILE A 68 -1.25 -12.35 -1.70
N ASN A 69 -1.10 -13.11 -0.62
CA ASN A 69 -1.64 -14.47 -0.52
C ASN A 69 -2.13 -14.76 0.91
N ASP A 70 -3.37 -15.18 1.05
CA ASP A 70 -3.93 -15.59 2.33
C ASP A 70 -3.74 -17.10 2.51
N THR A 71 -2.88 -17.46 3.47
CA THR A 71 -2.55 -18.86 3.78
C THR A 71 -3.43 -19.45 4.88
N GLY A 72 -4.34 -18.67 5.46
CA GLY A 72 -5.14 -19.05 6.63
C GLY A 72 -4.35 -19.16 7.94
N ALA A 73 -3.04 -18.89 7.93
CA ALA A 73 -2.20 -18.89 9.14
C ALA A 73 -2.45 -17.67 10.03
N ASP A 74 -2.05 -17.75 11.30
CA ASP A 74 -2.13 -16.65 12.26
C ASP A 74 -1.58 -15.34 11.71
N THR A 75 -2.35 -14.27 11.89
CA THR A 75 -2.04 -12.96 11.33
C THR A 75 -1.87 -11.87 12.37
N TYR A 76 -1.14 -10.83 12.00
CA TYR A 76 -1.09 -9.57 12.73
C TYR A 76 -1.29 -8.39 11.78
N VAL A 77 -1.83 -7.30 12.31
CA VAL A 77 -2.16 -6.10 11.53
C VAL A 77 -1.08 -5.05 11.71
N ILE A 78 -0.54 -4.56 10.61
CA ILE A 78 0.31 -3.37 10.56
C ILE A 78 -0.56 -2.22 10.07
N LYS A 79 -0.62 -1.17 10.88
CA LYS A 79 -1.32 0.08 10.55
C LYS A 79 -0.31 1.14 10.21
N GLU A 80 -0.68 1.95 9.24
CA GLU A 80 0.08 3.11 8.86
C GLU A 80 -0.02 4.19 9.96
N ALA A 81 1.11 4.79 10.30
CA ALA A 81 1.19 5.90 11.25
C ALA A 81 1.59 7.17 10.50
N MET A 82 0.60 7.97 10.07
CA MET A 82 0.86 9.17 9.26
C MET A 82 1.47 10.22 10.18
N SER A 83 2.78 10.18 10.33
CA SER A 83 3.55 11.26 10.93
C SER A 83 3.96 12.23 9.81
N GLY A 84 3.89 13.53 10.09
CA GLY A 84 3.93 14.59 9.08
C GLY A 84 5.14 14.52 8.14
N LEU A 85 4.90 14.08 6.90
CA LEU A 85 5.88 14.13 5.83
C LEU A 85 6.05 15.55 5.31
N SER A 86 7.29 15.91 4.98
CA SER A 86 7.57 17.11 4.19
C SER A 86 7.00 16.99 2.78
N SER A 87 6.75 18.12 2.12
CA SER A 87 6.30 18.14 0.72
C SER A 87 7.27 17.41 -0.23
N HIS A 88 8.58 17.45 0.07
CA HIS A 88 9.57 16.72 -0.72
C HIS A 88 9.41 15.20 -0.58
N GLU A 89 9.30 14.70 0.65
CA GLU A 89 9.09 13.27 0.91
C GLU A 89 7.78 12.76 0.29
N VAL A 90 6.74 13.60 0.26
CA VAL A 90 5.48 13.28 -0.41
C VAL A 90 5.68 13.08 -1.93
N LEU A 91 6.45 13.96 -2.57
CA LEU A 91 6.72 13.87 -4.01
C LEU A 91 7.61 12.67 -4.33
N GLU A 92 8.63 12.39 -3.53
CA GLU A 92 9.50 11.22 -3.70
C GLU A 92 8.73 9.91 -3.54
N ALA A 93 7.93 9.80 -2.47
CA ALA A 93 7.07 8.65 -2.22
C ALA A 93 6.10 8.42 -3.38
N TYR A 94 5.46 9.49 -3.86
CA TYR A 94 4.57 9.43 -5.01
C TYR A 94 5.30 8.92 -6.26
N ALA A 95 6.45 9.52 -6.60
CA ALA A 95 7.20 9.18 -7.80
C ALA A 95 7.70 7.73 -7.79
N ARG A 96 8.17 7.24 -6.63
CA ARG A 96 8.65 5.86 -6.46
C ARG A 96 7.52 4.85 -6.71
N VAL A 97 6.37 5.02 -6.04
CA VAL A 97 5.24 4.09 -6.18
C VAL A 97 4.64 4.18 -7.59
N ASP A 98 4.48 5.39 -8.14
CA ASP A 98 3.92 5.57 -9.48
C ASP A 98 4.82 4.95 -10.56
N ALA A 99 6.15 5.09 -10.43
CA ALA A 99 7.11 4.44 -11.32
C ALA A 99 7.02 2.91 -11.24
N ALA A 100 6.94 2.34 -10.03
CA ALA A 100 6.78 0.89 -9.84
C ALA A 100 5.49 0.38 -10.48
N VAL A 101 4.36 1.05 -10.23
CA VAL A 101 3.05 0.68 -10.79
C VAL A 101 3.04 0.81 -12.33
N ASN A 102 3.63 1.87 -12.89
CA ASN A 102 3.70 2.02 -14.34
C ASN A 102 4.60 0.97 -14.98
N LYS A 103 5.73 0.64 -14.34
CA LYS A 103 6.64 -0.41 -14.81
C LYS A 103 5.92 -1.77 -14.85
N ALA A 104 5.25 -2.15 -13.76
CA ALA A 104 4.46 -3.38 -13.67
C ALA A 104 3.27 -3.43 -14.65
N ARG A 105 2.79 -2.29 -15.15
CA ARG A 105 1.76 -2.24 -16.21
C ARG A 105 2.34 -2.42 -17.61
N CYS A 106 3.62 -2.12 -17.79
CA CYS A 106 4.34 -2.22 -19.06
C CYS A 106 5.06 -3.56 -19.23
N GLU A 107 5.33 -4.29 -18.15
CA GLU A 107 5.84 -5.66 -18.18
C GLU A 107 4.64 -6.63 -18.33
N PRO A 108 4.57 -7.42 -19.43
CA PRO A 108 3.44 -8.29 -19.76
C PRO A 108 3.39 -9.60 -18.94
#